data_AF-W7DR83-F1
#
_entry.id   AF-W7DR83-F1
#
_cell.length_a   1.000
_cell.length_b   1.000
_cell.length_c   1.000
_cell.angle_alpha   90.00
_cell.angle_beta   90.00
_cell.angle_gamma   90.00
#
_symmetry.space_group_name_H-M   'P 1'
#
loop_
_entity.id
_entity.type
_entity.pdbx_description
1 polymer ?
#
loop_
_entity_poly.entity_id
_entity_poly.type
_entity_poly.pdbx_seq_one_letter_code
_entity_poly.pdbx_strand_id
1 'polypeptide(L)'
;MFLGLREMLYSKLRYILVTGIMVLIMLLSLILSGLANGLAYDNASAVSDNGVPYYAIAKDAQGKVSRSLFDENELDSVKEDKTVKDAAVLGQSMQTLKRESDEKKFSIAFFAIQPGTFLDPKISSGKGLEVTKPDEIVVDSSLKKEGIKLGDVLMDDMLNKELTIVGFTENKKYSHAPVVYINMPTWQSINPVLYHQKIPQVSAIAIQPKNETVSLSNKNLSVLTQAEFLDQIPGYSAEQMTLNMMIYFLIVIGGFILTAFFYVMTLQKNNAIWYFKSTRYKIQLYCSERDYPSHYHFYH
;
A
#
# COMPACT_ATOMS: atom_id res chain seq x y z
N MET A 1 -46.55 -6.22 2.45
CA MET A 1 -45.08 -6.18 2.59
C MET A 1 -44.51 -7.08 3.70
N PHE A 2 -45.29 -7.53 4.69
CA PHE A 2 -44.78 -8.30 5.86
C PHE A 2 -44.52 -9.80 5.63
N LEU A 3 -44.81 -10.35 4.44
CA LEU A 3 -44.58 -11.77 4.16
C LEU A 3 -43.09 -12.13 4.16
N GLY A 4 -42.24 -11.34 3.51
CA GLY A 4 -40.80 -11.63 3.42
C GLY A 4 -40.09 -11.61 4.78
N LEU A 5 -40.44 -10.66 5.65
CA LEU A 5 -39.92 -10.58 7.02
C LEU A 5 -40.37 -11.76 7.90
N ARG A 6 -41.65 -12.18 7.80
CA ARG A 6 -42.15 -13.37 8.51
C ARG A 6 -41.49 -14.66 8.03
N GLU A 7 -41.14 -14.72 6.75
CA GLU A 7 -40.51 -15.90 6.15
C GLU A 7 -39.03 -16.03 6.56
N MET A 8 -38.32 -14.90 6.66
CA MET A 8 -36.96 -14.86 7.24
C MET A 8 -36.95 -15.33 8.70
N LEU A 9 -38.04 -15.04 9.44
CA LEU A 9 -38.26 -15.47 10.82
C LEU A 9 -38.71 -16.94 10.96
N TYR A 10 -39.14 -17.62 9.90
CA TYR A 10 -39.51 -19.05 9.99
C TYR A 10 -38.28 -19.96 9.79
N SER A 11 -37.41 -19.62 8.85
CA SER A 11 -36.17 -20.36 8.55
C SER A 11 -34.93 -19.72 9.18
N LYS A 12 -35.03 -19.25 10.44
CA LYS A 12 -34.03 -18.40 11.12
C LYS A 12 -32.61 -18.95 11.01
N LEU A 13 -32.43 -20.24 11.28
CA LEU A 13 -31.10 -20.86 11.38
C LEU A 13 -30.33 -20.79 10.05
N ARG A 14 -30.99 -20.98 8.92
CA ARG A 14 -30.31 -20.93 7.61
C ARG A 14 -29.96 -19.51 7.21
N TYR A 15 -30.89 -18.56 7.37
CA TYR A 15 -30.60 -17.15 7.03
C TYR A 15 -29.51 -16.58 7.94
N ILE A 16 -29.50 -16.93 9.24
CA ILE A 16 -28.43 -16.57 10.17
C ILE A 16 -27.11 -17.20 9.73
N LEU A 17 -27.08 -18.48 9.36
CA LEU A 17 -25.85 -19.15 8.94
C LEU A 17 -25.25 -18.50 7.69
N VAL A 18 -26.07 -18.21 6.68
CA VAL A 18 -25.59 -17.60 5.43
C VAL A 18 -25.21 -16.13 5.63
N THR A 19 -26.01 -15.37 6.38
CA THR A 19 -25.65 -14.00 6.74
C THR A 19 -24.36 -13.98 7.56
N GLY A 20 -24.18 -14.95 8.46
CA GLY A 20 -22.96 -15.12 9.26
C GLY A 20 -21.74 -15.42 8.39
N ILE A 21 -21.86 -16.33 7.43
CA ILE A 21 -20.79 -16.60 6.46
C ILE A 21 -20.46 -15.34 5.65
N MET A 22 -21.46 -14.59 5.20
CA MET A 22 -21.24 -13.32 4.50
C MET A 22 -20.51 -12.30 5.36
N VAL A 23 -20.92 -12.13 6.61
CA VAL A 23 -20.24 -11.24 7.56
C VAL A 23 -18.80 -11.69 7.79
N LEU A 24 -18.53 -12.99 7.92
CA LEU A 24 -17.18 -13.52 8.08
C LEU A 24 -16.31 -13.27 6.85
N ILE A 25 -16.83 -13.47 5.64
CA ILE A 25 -16.11 -13.18 4.39
C ILE A 25 -15.80 -11.68 4.27
N MET A 26 -16.79 -10.81 4.56
CA MET A 26 -16.58 -9.36 4.56
C MET A 26 -15.55 -8.94 5.60
N LEU A 27 -15.63 -9.47 6.82
CA LEU A 27 -14.67 -9.18 7.89
C LEU A 27 -13.25 -9.63 7.50
N LEU A 28 -13.11 -10.83 6.95
CA LEU A 28 -11.82 -11.35 6.49
C LEU A 28 -11.25 -10.49 5.36
N SER A 29 -12.08 -10.08 4.40
CA SER A 29 -11.70 -9.17 3.32
C SER A 29 -11.24 -7.80 3.85
N LEU A 30 -11.93 -7.25 4.86
CA LEU A 30 -11.55 -6.01 5.51
C LEU A 30 -10.20 -6.13 6.23
N ILE A 31 -9.98 -7.22 6.97
CA ILE A 31 -8.71 -7.48 7.66
C ILE A 31 -7.56 -7.60 6.65
N LEU A 32 -7.75 -8.35 5.56
CA LEU A 32 -6.74 -8.50 4.52
C LEU A 32 -6.44 -7.17 3.81
N SER A 33 -7.47 -6.36 3.54
CA SER A 33 -7.27 -5.02 2.99
C SER A 33 -6.52 -4.10 3.95
N GLY A 34 -6.86 -4.14 5.24
CA GLY A 34 -6.14 -3.42 6.29
C GLY A 34 -4.67 -3.86 6.39
N LEU A 35 -4.41 -5.16 6.31
CA LEU A 35 -3.07 -5.72 6.29
C LEU A 35 -2.29 -5.31 5.04
N ALA A 36 -2.92 -5.33 3.86
CA ALA A 36 -2.28 -4.93 2.61
C ALA A 36 -1.82 -3.47 2.65
N ASN A 37 -2.70 -2.58 3.12
CA ASN A 37 -2.37 -1.17 3.32
C ASN A 37 -1.32 -0.99 4.43
N GLY A 38 -1.40 -1.76 5.52
CA GLY A 38 -0.43 -1.73 6.60
C GLY A 38 0.97 -2.18 6.17
N LEU A 39 1.06 -3.25 5.38
CA LEU A 39 2.32 -3.75 4.82
C LEU A 39 2.86 -2.80 3.74
N ALA A 40 1.98 -2.22 2.91
CA ALA A 40 2.39 -1.16 1.97
C ALA A 40 3.05 0.00 2.72
N TYR A 41 2.41 0.45 3.80
CA TYR A 41 2.94 1.52 4.63
C TYR A 41 4.23 1.10 5.35
N ASP A 42 4.31 -0.11 5.92
CA ASP A 42 5.53 -0.61 6.55
C ASP A 42 6.70 -0.72 5.56
N ASN A 43 6.43 -1.10 4.32
CA ASN A 43 7.44 -1.28 3.29
C ASN A 43 7.95 0.06 2.73
N ALA A 44 7.09 1.09 2.64
CA ALA A 44 7.42 2.33 1.92
C ALA A 44 7.07 3.66 2.62
N SER A 45 6.80 3.65 3.94
CA SER A 45 6.41 4.83 4.72
C SER A 45 7.34 6.04 4.59
N ALA A 46 8.64 5.83 4.36
CA ALA A 46 9.57 6.93 4.14
C ALA A 46 9.32 7.71 2.84
N VAL A 47 8.69 7.07 1.86
CA VAL A 47 8.34 7.65 0.55
C VAL A 47 6.86 8.04 0.53
N SER A 48 5.97 7.23 1.13
CA SER A 48 4.53 7.53 1.14
C SER A 48 4.18 8.77 1.96
N ASP A 49 4.89 9.04 3.07
CA ASP A 49 4.60 10.15 4.00
C ASP A 49 5.67 11.28 3.95
N ASN A 50 6.32 11.49 2.82
CA ASN A 50 7.25 12.62 2.66
C ASN A 50 6.65 13.82 1.91
N GLY A 51 5.40 13.71 1.42
CA GLY A 51 4.72 14.78 0.70
C GLY A 51 5.31 15.11 -0.68
N VAL A 52 6.06 14.18 -1.28
CA VAL A 52 6.67 14.36 -2.60
C VAL A 52 5.80 13.70 -3.68
N PRO A 53 5.22 14.48 -4.60
CA PRO A 53 4.31 13.93 -5.61
C PRO A 53 5.03 13.34 -6.83
N TYR A 54 6.24 13.81 -7.15
CA TYR A 54 7.01 13.39 -8.32
C TYR A 54 8.47 13.14 -8.00
N TYR A 55 9.05 12.16 -8.69
CA TYR A 55 10.45 11.79 -8.61
C TYR A 55 11.03 11.70 -10.01
N ALA A 56 12.21 12.26 -10.22
CA ALA A 56 13.00 12.01 -11.41
C ALA A 56 14.09 10.98 -11.11
N ILE A 57 14.20 9.99 -11.99
CA ILE A 57 15.21 8.93 -11.94
C ILE A 57 15.90 8.82 -13.30
N ALA A 58 17.07 8.20 -13.34
CA ALA A 58 17.76 7.96 -14.60
C ALA A 58 16.93 7.03 -15.51
N LYS A 59 16.88 7.36 -16.80
CA LYS A 59 16.06 6.65 -17.78
C LYS A 59 16.52 5.21 -18.03
N ASP A 60 17.82 4.97 -17.92
CA ASP A 60 18.44 3.64 -18.02
C ASP A 60 18.16 2.74 -16.80
N ALA A 61 17.70 3.32 -15.68
CA ALA A 61 17.32 2.59 -14.48
C ALA A 61 16.03 1.76 -14.63
N GLN A 62 15.29 1.93 -15.74
CA GLN A 62 14.04 1.22 -16.03
C GLN A 62 13.02 1.30 -14.89
N GLY A 63 12.88 2.46 -14.25
CA GLY A 63 11.99 2.63 -13.10
C GLY A 63 12.65 2.38 -11.74
N LYS A 64 13.75 1.62 -11.68
CA LYS A 64 14.29 1.12 -10.40
C LYS A 64 15.20 2.14 -9.73
N VAL A 65 14.77 2.66 -8.59
CA VAL A 65 15.53 3.62 -7.76
C VAL A 65 16.91 3.07 -7.38
N SER A 66 17.00 1.80 -7.02
CA SER A 66 18.26 1.14 -6.63
C SER A 66 19.28 1.00 -7.76
N ARG A 67 18.89 1.23 -9.01
CA ARG A 67 19.77 1.23 -10.19
C ARG A 67 19.94 2.63 -10.80
N SER A 68 19.16 3.59 -10.32
CA SER A 68 19.19 4.96 -10.80
C SER A 68 20.39 5.65 -10.18
N LEU A 69 21.23 6.19 -11.05
CA LEU A 69 22.59 6.59 -10.71
C LEU A 69 23.00 7.70 -11.69
N PHE A 70 22.98 8.94 -11.23
CA PHE A 70 23.30 10.12 -12.03
C PHE A 70 23.99 11.20 -11.19
N ASP A 71 24.60 12.17 -11.86
CA ASP A 71 25.35 13.24 -11.20
C ASP A 71 24.39 14.24 -10.53
N GLU A 72 24.78 14.78 -9.37
CA GLU A 72 24.04 15.83 -8.65
C GLU A 72 23.85 17.10 -9.51
N ASN A 73 24.75 17.35 -10.48
CA ASN A 73 24.64 18.47 -11.43
C ASN A 73 23.34 18.46 -12.26
N GLU A 74 22.67 17.32 -12.38
CA GLU A 74 21.36 17.20 -13.04
C GLU A 74 20.25 17.97 -12.27
N LEU A 75 20.45 18.25 -10.98
CA LEU A 75 19.51 19.01 -10.15
C LEU A 75 19.29 20.43 -10.69
N ASP A 76 20.35 21.10 -11.13
CA ASP A 76 20.25 22.49 -11.64
C ASP A 76 19.39 22.54 -12.90
N SER A 77 19.58 21.57 -13.80
CA SER A 77 18.74 21.42 -15.00
C SER A 77 17.26 21.21 -14.66
N VAL A 78 16.97 20.41 -13.61
CA VAL A 78 15.60 20.17 -13.14
C VAL A 78 15.00 21.41 -12.47
N LYS A 79 15.79 22.20 -11.73
CA LYS A 79 15.33 23.45 -11.10
C LYS A 79 15.05 24.57 -12.10
N GLU A 80 15.75 24.58 -13.24
CA GLU A 80 15.53 25.56 -14.31
C GLU A 80 14.21 25.33 -15.08
N ASP A 81 13.62 24.13 -14.99
CA ASP A 81 12.37 23.81 -15.67
C ASP A 81 11.18 24.58 -15.07
N LYS A 82 10.39 25.24 -15.93
CA LYS A 82 9.27 26.11 -15.55
C LYS A 82 8.15 25.41 -14.77
N THR A 83 8.08 24.09 -14.84
CA THR A 83 7.06 23.26 -14.17
C THR A 83 7.45 22.89 -12.74
N VAL A 84 8.70 23.12 -12.34
CA VAL A 84 9.26 22.79 -11.04
C VAL A 84 9.22 24.02 -10.13
N LYS A 85 8.66 23.87 -8.93
CA LYS A 85 8.68 24.91 -7.89
C LYS A 85 9.94 24.78 -7.05
N ASP A 86 10.25 23.55 -6.64
CA ASP A 86 11.42 23.21 -5.86
C ASP A 86 11.83 21.77 -6.18
N ALA A 87 13.11 21.47 -6.04
CA ALA A 87 13.66 20.13 -6.25
C ALA A 87 14.80 19.85 -5.29
N ALA A 88 14.88 18.62 -4.82
CA ALA A 88 15.90 18.18 -3.88
C ALA A 88 16.44 16.81 -4.32
N VAL A 89 17.76 16.65 -4.26
CA VAL A 89 18.40 15.36 -4.52
C VAL A 89 18.20 14.39 -3.36
N LEU A 90 18.10 13.12 -3.71
CA LEU A 90 17.95 12.00 -2.78
C LEU A 90 18.94 10.90 -3.19
N GLY A 91 19.87 10.56 -2.30
CA GLY A 91 20.63 9.33 -2.39
C GLY A 91 19.92 8.20 -1.64
N GLN A 92 19.80 7.03 -2.25
CA GLN A 92 19.16 5.86 -1.63
C GLN A 92 20.05 4.64 -1.79
N SER A 93 20.44 4.01 -0.68
CA SER A 93 21.02 2.66 -0.70
C SER A 93 20.58 1.82 0.49
N MET A 94 20.71 0.51 0.35
CA MET A 94 20.51 -0.45 1.43
C MET A 94 21.88 -0.84 1.96
N GLN A 95 22.12 -0.67 3.26
CA GLN A 95 23.40 -0.99 3.91
C GLN A 95 23.19 -1.77 5.20
N THR A 96 24.30 -2.23 5.77
CA THR A 96 24.30 -2.87 7.09
C THR A 96 25.23 -2.11 8.02
N LEU A 97 24.66 -1.56 9.08
CA LEU A 97 25.42 -0.89 10.13
C LEU A 97 25.66 -1.82 11.30
N LYS A 98 26.86 -1.74 11.88
CA LYS A 98 27.22 -2.39 13.13
C LYS A 98 27.19 -1.36 14.23
N ARG A 99 26.66 -1.72 15.39
CA ARG A 99 26.86 -0.91 16.58
C ARG A 99 28.24 -1.17 17.16
N GLU A 100 28.96 -0.10 17.50
CA GLU A 100 30.31 -0.19 18.04
C GLU A 100 30.39 -0.98 19.36
N SER A 101 29.41 -0.80 20.25
CA SER A 101 29.47 -1.36 21.61
C SER A 101 29.25 -2.88 21.72
N ASP A 102 28.46 -3.48 20.82
CA ASP A 102 28.04 -4.89 20.90
C ASP A 102 28.18 -5.66 19.57
N GLU A 103 28.74 -5.02 18.54
CA GLU A 103 28.87 -5.51 17.16
C GLU A 103 27.55 -5.98 16.51
N LYS A 104 26.39 -5.62 17.08
CA LYS A 104 25.10 -6.01 16.53
C LYS A 104 24.88 -5.34 15.18
N LYS A 105 24.50 -6.16 14.18
CA LYS A 105 24.22 -5.71 12.81
C LYS A 105 22.77 -5.32 12.62
N PHE A 106 22.54 -4.22 11.92
CA PHE A 106 21.23 -3.70 11.55
C PHE A 106 21.20 -3.46 10.04
N SER A 107 20.24 -4.05 9.35
CA SER A 107 19.97 -3.70 7.96
C SER A 107 19.17 -2.40 7.92
N ILE A 108 19.67 -1.41 7.23
CA ILE A 108 19.13 -0.05 7.20
C ILE A 108 19.06 0.46 5.76
N ALA A 109 18.15 1.40 5.52
CA ALA A 109 18.07 2.13 4.26
C ALA A 109 18.63 3.54 4.46
N PHE A 110 19.75 3.85 3.80
CA PHE A 110 20.29 5.21 3.81
C PHE A 110 19.48 6.11 2.89
N PHE A 111 19.03 7.23 3.44
CA PHE A 111 18.41 8.33 2.72
C PHE A 111 19.33 9.54 2.87
N ALA A 112 20.11 9.82 1.83
CA ALA A 112 20.95 11.00 1.78
C ALA A 112 20.14 12.19 1.31
N ILE A 113 20.06 13.22 2.14
CA ILE A 113 19.31 14.44 1.86
C ILE A 113 20.20 15.66 2.08
N GLN A 114 19.79 16.78 1.48
CA GLN A 114 20.35 18.08 1.80
C GLN A 114 19.51 18.71 2.92
N PRO A 115 20.08 18.99 4.10
CA PRO A 115 19.35 19.60 5.21
C PRO A 115 18.77 20.96 4.83
N GLY A 116 17.59 21.28 5.35
CA GLY A 116 16.84 22.50 5.04
C GLY A 116 15.98 22.40 3.79
N THR A 117 15.93 21.24 3.13
CA THR A 117 15.00 20.97 2.02
C THR A 117 13.70 20.38 2.55
N PHE A 118 12.67 20.31 1.70
CA PHE A 118 11.39 19.68 2.04
C PHE A 118 11.48 18.17 2.31
N LEU A 119 12.65 17.54 2.06
CA LEU A 119 12.91 16.14 2.38
C LEU A 119 13.33 15.91 3.83
N ASP A 120 13.49 16.98 4.62
CA ASP A 120 13.86 16.87 6.02
C ASP A 120 12.84 16.03 6.82
N PRO A 121 13.29 15.00 7.55
CA PRO A 121 12.38 14.19 8.35
C PRO A 121 11.82 14.98 9.52
N LYS A 122 10.57 14.68 9.89
CA LYS A 122 9.97 15.18 11.13
C LYS A 122 10.64 14.51 12.33
N ILE A 123 11.43 15.28 13.08
CA ILE A 123 12.16 14.79 14.25
C ILE A 123 11.20 14.57 15.42
N SER A 124 11.19 13.36 15.97
CA SER A 124 10.42 13.02 17.18
C SER A 124 11.22 13.25 18.46
N SER A 125 12.54 13.11 18.42
CA SER A 125 13.42 13.24 19.59
C SER A 125 14.83 13.59 19.16
N GLY A 126 15.50 14.46 19.91
CA GLY A 126 16.88 14.87 19.62
C GLY A 126 16.95 16.09 18.70
N LYS A 127 17.92 16.10 17.79
CA LYS A 127 18.17 17.19 16.83
C LYS A 127 17.99 16.70 15.40
N GLY A 128 17.68 17.64 14.50
CA GLY A 128 17.68 17.38 13.06
C GLY A 128 19.10 17.32 12.50
N LEU A 129 19.22 16.99 11.21
CA LEU A 129 20.49 17.03 10.51
C LEU A 129 20.95 18.48 10.34
N GLU A 130 22.23 18.72 10.59
CA GLU A 130 22.89 20.00 10.32
C GLU A 130 23.92 19.82 9.21
N VAL A 131 23.98 20.76 8.27
CA VAL A 131 24.95 20.75 7.15
C VAL A 131 26.39 20.79 7.65
N THR A 132 26.63 21.43 8.79
CA THR A 132 27.96 21.66 9.40
C THR A 132 28.60 20.41 9.98
N LYS A 133 27.84 19.32 10.14
CA LYS A 133 28.31 18.08 10.77
C LYS A 133 27.94 16.86 9.94
N PRO A 134 28.81 16.46 9.00
CA PRO A 134 28.47 15.44 8.02
C PRO A 134 28.21 14.06 8.66
N ASP A 135 28.90 13.72 9.74
CA ASP A 135 28.85 12.38 10.35
C ASP A 135 27.69 12.18 11.36
N GLU A 136 26.79 13.15 11.46
CA GLU A 136 25.56 13.04 12.25
C GLU A 136 24.44 12.36 11.44
N ILE A 137 23.69 11.48 12.09
CA ILE A 137 22.59 10.72 11.49
C ILE A 137 21.30 10.82 12.29
N VAL A 138 20.18 10.79 11.57
CA VAL A 138 18.83 10.70 12.17
C VAL A 138 18.24 9.35 11.81
N VAL A 139 17.81 8.59 12.80
CA VAL A 139 17.40 7.19 12.62
C VAL A 139 15.94 6.96 12.97
N ASP A 140 15.29 5.97 12.35
CA ASP A 140 13.92 5.63 12.73
C ASP A 140 13.82 5.07 14.16
N SER A 141 12.74 5.45 14.85
CA SER A 141 12.44 5.04 16.23
C SER A 141 12.31 3.53 16.43
N SER A 142 12.07 2.72 15.38
CA SER A 142 12.09 1.26 15.48
C SER A 142 13.41 0.72 15.98
N LEU A 143 14.53 1.39 15.67
CA LEU A 143 15.85 1.02 16.18
C LEU A 143 15.98 1.22 17.70
N LYS A 144 15.18 2.11 18.32
CA LYS A 144 15.12 2.22 19.79
C LYS A 144 14.64 0.94 20.45
N LYS A 145 13.69 0.23 19.80
CA LYS A 145 13.19 -1.06 20.30
C LYS A 145 14.27 -2.14 20.30
N GLU A 146 15.29 -1.94 19.47
CA GLU A 146 16.46 -2.81 19.40
C GLU A 146 17.60 -2.40 20.34
N GLY A 147 17.38 -1.38 21.16
CA GLY A 147 18.30 -0.89 22.17
C GLY A 147 19.08 0.36 21.79
N ILE A 148 18.89 0.93 20.59
CA ILE A 148 19.56 2.14 20.09
C ILE A 148 19.16 3.38 20.88
N LYS A 149 20.17 4.13 21.33
CA LYS A 149 20.03 5.37 22.12
C LYS A 149 20.59 6.57 21.37
N LEU A 150 20.20 7.75 21.82
CA LEU A 150 20.75 9.01 21.33
C LEU A 150 22.23 9.09 21.74
N GLY A 151 23.10 9.48 20.80
CA GLY A 151 24.54 9.55 20.99
C GLY A 151 25.30 8.24 20.75
N ASP A 152 24.60 7.14 20.42
CA ASP A 152 25.26 5.90 20.00
C ASP A 152 25.97 6.09 18.66
N VAL A 153 27.08 5.38 18.47
CA VAL A 153 27.85 5.35 17.23
C VAL A 153 27.55 4.05 16.48
N LEU A 154 27.18 4.20 15.20
CA LEU A 154 27.01 3.12 14.26
C LEU A 154 28.16 3.17 13.24
N MET A 155 28.76 2.03 12.98
CA MET A 155 29.87 1.88 12.05
C MET A 155 29.42 1.09 10.82
N ASP A 156 29.79 1.58 9.65
CA ASP A 156 29.64 0.82 8.41
C ASP A 156 30.81 -0.17 8.24
N ASP A 157 30.51 -1.45 8.01
CA ASP A 157 31.50 -2.54 7.91
C ASP A 157 32.37 -2.43 6.65
N MET A 158 31.83 -1.85 5.57
CA MET A 158 32.54 -1.71 4.30
C MET A 158 33.40 -0.44 4.25
N LEU A 159 32.94 0.62 4.92
CA LEU A 159 33.53 1.96 4.81
C LEU A 159 34.35 2.35 6.04
N ASN A 160 34.27 1.57 7.13
CA ASN A 160 34.89 1.85 8.42
C ASN A 160 34.64 3.29 8.89
N LYS A 161 33.41 3.77 8.65
CA LYS A 161 32.98 5.13 8.93
C LYS A 161 32.03 5.14 10.12
N GLU A 162 32.35 5.96 11.11
CA GLU A 162 31.58 6.16 12.32
C GLU A 162 30.49 7.22 12.09
N LEU A 163 29.26 6.88 12.46
CA LEU A 163 28.08 7.72 12.30
C LEU A 163 27.40 7.88 13.65
N THR A 164 27.26 9.12 14.11
CA THR A 164 26.72 9.42 15.44
C THR A 164 25.23 9.75 15.37
N ILE A 165 24.43 9.10 16.21
CA ILE A 165 22.98 9.29 16.23
C ILE A 165 22.62 10.56 17.01
N VAL A 166 22.07 11.55 16.32
CA VAL A 166 21.70 12.85 16.93
C VAL A 166 20.20 13.06 17.07
N GLY A 167 19.41 12.28 16.34
CA GLY A 167 17.97 12.41 16.32
C GLY A 167 17.27 11.13 15.94
N PHE A 168 15.97 11.12 16.24
CA PHE A 168 15.07 10.06 15.84
C PHE A 168 13.89 10.64 15.05
N THR A 169 13.45 9.87 14.06
CA THR A 169 12.19 10.08 13.33
C THR A 169 11.22 8.94 13.65
N GLU A 170 9.94 9.10 13.27
CA GLU A 170 8.91 8.10 13.51
C GLU A 170 8.36 7.50 12.22
N ASN A 171 8.22 6.16 12.25
CA ASN A 171 7.57 5.37 11.22
C ASN A 171 8.13 5.64 9.81
N LYS A 172 9.45 5.63 9.67
CA LYS A 172 10.15 5.75 8.38
C LYS A 172 10.88 4.45 8.05
N LYS A 173 10.33 3.73 7.07
CA LYS A 173 10.89 2.49 6.54
C LYS A 173 10.91 2.49 5.02
N TYR A 174 11.85 1.73 4.48
CA TYR A 174 12.02 1.49 3.04
C TYR A 174 12.49 0.05 2.83
N SER A 175 11.78 -0.73 2.00
CA SER A 175 12.10 -2.15 1.76
C SER A 175 12.13 -2.96 3.07
N HIS A 176 11.21 -2.68 4.00
CA HIS A 176 11.13 -3.18 5.39
C HIS A 176 12.30 -2.81 6.33
N ALA A 177 13.33 -2.12 5.83
CA ALA A 177 14.43 -1.65 6.66
C ALA A 177 14.10 -0.26 7.25
N PRO A 178 14.49 0.01 8.51
CA PRO A 178 14.42 1.36 9.07
C PRO A 178 15.29 2.32 8.26
N VAL A 179 14.75 3.52 8.02
CA VAL A 179 15.48 4.57 7.30
C VAL A 179 16.43 5.30 8.24
N VAL A 180 17.64 5.53 7.74
CA VAL A 180 18.65 6.37 8.36
C VAL A 180 18.93 7.54 7.42
N TYR A 181 18.61 8.74 7.89
CA TYR A 181 18.87 9.97 7.16
C TYR A 181 20.30 10.43 7.42
N ILE A 182 21.01 10.73 6.34
CA ILE A 182 22.40 11.19 6.35
C ILE A 182 22.55 12.45 5.50
N ASN A 183 23.60 13.20 5.78
CA ASN A 183 23.95 14.38 5.00
C ASN A 183 24.50 14.01 3.61
N MET A 184 24.20 14.82 2.59
CA MET A 184 24.73 14.63 1.24
C MET A 184 26.27 14.62 1.17
N PRO A 185 27.04 15.44 1.91
CA PRO A 185 28.49 15.32 1.98
C PRO A 185 28.97 13.93 2.46
N THR A 186 28.28 13.33 3.43
CA THR A 186 28.59 11.96 3.87
C THR A 186 28.29 10.95 2.77
N TRP A 187 27.15 11.11 2.10
CA TRP A 187 26.82 10.30 0.93
C TRP A 187 27.88 10.36 -0.17
N GLN A 188 28.34 11.56 -0.52
CA GLN A 188 29.38 11.76 -1.54
C GLN A 188 30.71 11.08 -1.16
N SER A 189 31.01 10.95 0.13
CA SER A 189 32.19 10.21 0.61
C SER A 189 32.05 8.69 0.54
N ILE A 190 30.82 8.16 0.68
CA ILE A 190 30.58 6.71 0.78
C ILE A 190 30.13 6.09 -0.54
N ASN A 191 29.30 6.78 -1.32
CA ASN A 191 28.69 6.27 -2.55
C ASN A 191 29.71 5.79 -3.59
N PRO A 192 30.79 6.55 -3.90
CA PRO A 192 31.80 6.10 -4.87
C PRO A 192 32.47 4.78 -4.47
N VAL A 193 32.67 4.57 -3.17
CA VAL A 193 33.27 3.33 -2.64
C VAL A 193 32.28 2.17 -2.72
N LEU A 194 31.02 2.41 -2.35
CA LEU A 194 29.96 1.39 -2.40
C LEU A 194 29.68 0.87 -3.82
N TYR A 195 29.69 1.77 -4.81
CA TYR A 195 29.37 1.43 -6.21
C TYR A 195 30.57 1.34 -7.14
N HIS A 196 31.80 1.43 -6.60
CA HIS A 196 33.06 1.41 -7.37
C HIS A 196 33.09 2.47 -8.49
N GLN A 197 32.65 3.68 -8.17
CA GLN A 197 32.52 4.79 -9.11
C GLN A 197 33.59 5.85 -8.87
N LYS A 198 33.86 6.66 -9.91
CA LYS A 198 34.84 7.76 -9.83
C LYS A 198 34.23 9.06 -9.30
N ILE A 199 32.91 9.20 -9.40
CA ILE A 199 32.16 10.40 -9.03
C ILE A 199 31.03 10.02 -8.09
N PRO A 200 30.65 10.90 -7.15
CA PRO A 200 29.45 10.70 -6.35
C PRO A 200 28.21 10.80 -7.26
N GLN A 201 27.27 9.89 -7.05
CA GLN A 201 26.02 9.83 -7.80
C GLN A 201 24.85 9.82 -6.83
N VAL A 202 23.71 10.31 -7.28
CA VAL A 202 22.45 10.34 -6.54
C VAL A 202 21.44 9.40 -7.20
N SER A 203 20.45 8.97 -6.44
CA SER A 203 19.50 7.94 -6.87
C SER A 203 18.23 8.52 -7.46
N ALA A 204 17.75 9.64 -6.92
CA ALA A 204 16.55 10.30 -7.40
C ALA A 204 16.60 11.81 -7.13
N ILE A 205 15.79 12.57 -7.87
CA ILE A 205 15.46 13.95 -7.55
C ILE A 205 13.99 13.99 -7.17
N ALA A 206 13.70 14.41 -5.95
CA ALA A 206 12.35 14.72 -5.50
C ALA A 206 11.91 16.07 -6.07
N ILE A 207 10.70 16.15 -6.61
CA ILE A 207 10.20 17.35 -7.30
C ILE A 207 8.92 17.83 -6.63
N GLN A 208 8.91 19.10 -6.25
CA GLN A 208 7.69 19.84 -5.94
C GLN A 208 7.19 20.54 -7.21
N PRO A 209 6.00 20.16 -7.71
CA PRO A 209 5.48 20.71 -8.94
C PRO A 209 4.88 22.10 -8.68
N LYS A 210 4.97 22.98 -9.68
CA LYS A 210 4.28 24.28 -9.67
C LYS A 210 2.86 24.17 -10.23
N ASN A 211 2.65 23.24 -11.17
CA ASN A 211 1.39 22.94 -11.84
C ASN A 211 1.01 21.46 -11.64
N GLU A 212 -0.13 21.01 -12.15
CA GLU A 212 -0.56 19.59 -12.01
C GLU A 212 0.35 18.59 -12.76
N THR A 213 1.14 19.04 -13.73
CA THR A 213 2.02 18.18 -14.52
C THR A 213 3.47 18.66 -14.48
N VAL A 214 4.38 17.71 -14.29
CA VAL A 214 5.83 17.93 -14.37
C VAL A 214 6.33 17.38 -15.70
N SER A 215 6.96 18.23 -16.49
CA SER A 215 7.68 17.83 -17.69
C SER A 215 9.09 18.36 -17.57
N LEU A 216 10.06 17.45 -17.61
CA LEU A 216 11.47 17.80 -17.62
C LEU A 216 11.95 17.99 -19.06
N SER A 217 12.77 19.01 -19.28
CA SER A 217 13.44 19.23 -20.57
C SER A 217 14.58 18.21 -20.81
N ASN A 218 15.08 17.61 -19.72
CA ASN A 218 16.18 16.65 -19.75
C ASN A 218 15.72 15.26 -20.23
N LYS A 219 16.36 14.75 -21.29
CA LYS A 219 16.03 13.45 -21.90
C LYS A 219 16.63 12.24 -21.17
N ASN A 220 17.58 12.47 -20.26
CA ASN A 220 18.27 11.43 -19.49
C ASN A 220 17.49 11.02 -18.25
N LEU A 221 16.53 11.84 -17.82
CA LEU A 221 15.69 11.60 -16.65
C LEU A 221 14.27 11.21 -17.07
N SER A 222 13.67 10.31 -16.31
CA SER A 222 12.26 9.94 -16.40
C SER A 222 11.55 10.42 -15.14
N VAL A 223 10.45 11.14 -15.32
CA VAL A 223 9.57 11.54 -14.20
C VAL A 223 8.62 10.39 -13.89
N LEU A 224 8.54 10.05 -12.61
CA LEU A 224 7.58 9.11 -12.03
C LEU A 224 6.70 9.85 -11.04
N THR A 225 5.43 9.48 -11.00
CA THR A 225 4.55 9.84 -9.87
C THR A 225 4.99 9.13 -8.60
N GLN A 226 4.53 9.60 -7.44
CA GLN A 226 4.75 8.92 -6.17
C GLN A 226 4.27 7.45 -6.21
N ALA A 227 3.12 7.17 -6.82
CA ALA A 227 2.59 5.81 -6.95
C ALA A 227 3.50 4.92 -7.81
N GLU A 228 3.94 5.42 -8.97
CA GLU A 228 4.88 4.69 -9.82
C GLU A 228 6.22 4.49 -9.12
N PHE A 229 6.71 5.46 -8.35
CA PHE A 229 7.95 5.32 -7.58
C PHE A 229 7.82 4.23 -6.51
N LEU A 230 6.67 4.16 -5.81
CA LEU A 230 6.39 3.11 -4.83
C LEU A 230 6.38 1.72 -5.47
N ASP A 231 5.77 1.58 -6.64
CA ASP A 231 5.73 0.30 -7.38
C ASP A 231 7.12 -0.21 -7.79
N GLN A 232 8.11 0.68 -7.88
CA GLN A 232 9.48 0.34 -8.24
C GLN A 232 10.36 -0.03 -7.03
N ILE A 233 9.84 0.10 -5.81
CA ILE A 233 10.53 -0.39 -4.62
C ILE A 233 10.61 -1.93 -4.71
N PRO A 234 11.79 -2.53 -4.48
CA PRO A 234 11.95 -3.98 -4.54
C PRO A 234 10.93 -4.71 -3.67
N GLY A 235 10.18 -5.64 -4.27
CA GLY A 235 9.19 -6.47 -3.56
C GLY A 235 7.81 -5.84 -3.36
N TYR A 236 7.69 -4.51 -3.33
CA TYR A 236 6.44 -3.81 -3.01
C TYR A 236 5.28 -4.23 -3.93
N SER A 237 5.46 -4.10 -5.24
CA SER A 237 4.41 -4.42 -6.21
C SER A 237 4.01 -5.90 -6.18
N ALA A 238 4.99 -6.81 -6.00
CA ALA A 238 4.74 -8.25 -5.93
C ALA A 238 3.94 -8.63 -4.67
N GLU A 239 4.23 -8.01 -3.53
CA GLU A 239 3.47 -8.18 -2.29
C GLU A 239 2.05 -7.68 -2.44
N GLN A 240 1.87 -6.45 -2.95
CA GLN A 240 0.55 -5.86 -3.16
C GLN A 240 -0.28 -6.67 -4.16
N MET A 241 0.33 -7.15 -5.24
CA MET A 241 -0.35 -8.02 -6.21
C MET A 241 -0.86 -9.31 -5.56
N THR A 242 -0.04 -9.97 -4.74
CA THR A 242 -0.42 -11.21 -4.05
C THR A 242 -1.56 -10.97 -3.06
N LEU A 243 -1.48 -9.90 -2.25
CA LEU A 243 -2.53 -9.54 -1.28
C LEU A 243 -3.84 -9.18 -1.98
N ASN A 244 -3.78 -8.37 -3.04
CA ASN A 244 -4.95 -8.01 -3.82
C ASN A 244 -5.58 -9.22 -4.50
N MET A 245 -4.79 -10.16 -5.01
CA MET A 245 -5.30 -11.41 -5.59
C MET A 245 -6.10 -12.23 -4.56
N MET A 246 -5.61 -12.34 -3.31
CA MET A 246 -6.35 -13.01 -2.24
C MET A 246 -7.67 -12.30 -1.92
N ILE A 247 -7.67 -10.96 -1.86
CA ILE A 247 -8.88 -10.17 -1.63
C ILE A 247 -9.90 -10.40 -2.76
N TYR A 248 -9.48 -10.30 -4.02
CA TYR A 248 -10.36 -10.55 -5.17
C TYR A 248 -10.91 -11.97 -5.17
N PHE A 249 -10.09 -12.96 -4.83
CA PHE A 249 -10.53 -14.35 -4.73
C PHE A 249 -11.63 -14.54 -3.68
N LEU A 250 -11.50 -13.91 -2.51
CA LEU A 250 -12.54 -13.93 -1.46
C LEU A 250 -13.85 -13.28 -1.92
N ILE A 251 -13.77 -12.16 -2.65
CA ILE A 251 -14.95 -11.48 -3.19
C ILE A 251 -15.67 -12.39 -4.21
N VAL A 252 -14.92 -13.04 -5.10
CA VAL A 252 -15.46 -13.96 -6.11
C VAL A 252 -16.15 -15.16 -5.45
N ILE A 253 -15.51 -15.81 -4.48
CA ILE A 253 -16.11 -16.93 -3.72
C ILE A 253 -17.36 -16.45 -2.96
N GLY A 254 -17.31 -15.26 -2.36
CA GLY A 254 -18.47 -14.65 -1.72
C GLY A 254 -19.67 -14.53 -2.68
N GLY A 255 -19.42 -14.08 -3.91
CA GLY A 255 -20.43 -14.02 -4.97
C GLY A 255 -21.00 -15.39 -5.35
N PHE A 256 -20.17 -16.42 -5.45
CA PHE A 256 -20.61 -17.79 -5.71
C PHE A 256 -21.49 -18.34 -4.58
N ILE A 257 -21.09 -18.14 -3.32
CA ILE A 257 -21.86 -18.57 -2.16
C ILE A 257 -23.23 -17.87 -2.13
N LEU A 258 -23.27 -16.57 -2.43
CA LEU A 258 -24.53 -15.80 -2.50
C LEU A 258 -25.45 -16.38 -3.59
N THR A 259 -24.89 -16.64 -4.77
CA THR A 259 -25.62 -17.19 -5.92
C THR A 259 -26.16 -18.58 -5.60
N ALA A 260 -25.32 -19.48 -5.08
CA ALA A 260 -25.72 -20.84 -4.70
C ALA A 260 -26.78 -20.82 -3.60
N PHE A 261 -26.69 -19.89 -2.64
CA PHE A 261 -27.69 -19.73 -1.59
C PHE A 261 -29.06 -19.35 -2.15
N PHE A 262 -29.14 -18.32 -3.01
CA PHE A 262 -30.40 -17.93 -3.64
C PHE A 262 -30.95 -19.02 -4.54
N TYR A 263 -30.08 -19.75 -5.24
CA TYR A 263 -30.47 -20.89 -6.06
C TYR A 263 -31.14 -22.00 -5.22
N VAL A 264 -30.49 -22.42 -4.12
CA VAL A 264 -31.04 -23.43 -3.20
C VAL A 264 -32.32 -22.93 -2.54
N MET A 265 -32.38 -21.66 -2.14
CA MET A 265 -33.59 -21.04 -1.58
C MET A 265 -34.74 -21.07 -2.58
N THR A 266 -34.47 -20.82 -3.85
CA THR A 266 -35.48 -20.86 -4.93
C THR A 266 -36.01 -22.28 -5.12
N LEU A 267 -35.12 -23.29 -5.19
CA LEU A 267 -35.52 -24.68 -5.34
C LEU A 267 -36.40 -25.18 -4.19
N GLN A 268 -36.10 -24.79 -2.95
CA GLN A 268 -36.89 -25.23 -1.79
C GLN A 268 -38.28 -24.57 -1.72
N LYS A 269 -38.46 -23.43 -2.38
CA LYS A 269 -39.78 -22.78 -2.49
C LYS A 269 -40.66 -23.35 -3.59
N ASN A 270 -40.12 -24.13 -4.54
CA ASN A 270 -40.93 -24.73 -5.60
C ASN A 270 -42.08 -25.59 -5.06
N ASN A 271 -41.88 -26.33 -3.95
CA ASN A 271 -42.94 -27.11 -3.32
C ASN A 271 -44.10 -26.25 -2.79
N ALA A 272 -43.80 -25.07 -2.25
CA ALA A 272 -44.82 -24.12 -1.81
C ALA A 272 -45.58 -23.52 -3.01
N ILE A 273 -44.87 -23.21 -4.11
CA ILE A 273 -45.48 -22.72 -5.36
C ILE A 273 -46.41 -23.78 -5.96
N TRP A 274 -46.03 -25.06 -5.95
CA TRP A 274 -46.87 -26.16 -6.41
C TRP A 274 -48.17 -26.30 -5.60
N TYR A 275 -48.11 -26.16 -4.27
CA TYR A 275 -49.31 -26.17 -3.44
C TYR A 275 -50.28 -25.04 -3.82
N PHE A 276 -49.80 -23.79 -3.90
CA PHE A 276 -50.64 -22.66 -4.33
C PHE A 276 -51.20 -22.83 -5.75
N LYS A 277 -50.40 -23.39 -6.67
CA LYS A 277 -50.85 -23.69 -8.05
C LYS A 277 -51.95 -24.75 -8.05
N SER A 278 -51.83 -25.78 -7.21
CA SER A 278 -52.84 -26.84 -7.05
C SER A 278 -54.14 -26.30 -6.44
N THR A 279 -54.07 -25.48 -5.39
CA THR A 279 -55.27 -24.89 -4.78
C THR A 279 -55.97 -23.93 -5.74
N ARG A 280 -55.21 -23.14 -6.51
CA ARG A 280 -55.76 -22.26 -7.54
C ARG A 280 -56.47 -23.04 -8.65
N TYR A 281 -55.86 -24.14 -9.12
CA TYR A 281 -56.48 -25.04 -10.10
C TYR A 281 -57.79 -25.64 -9.56
N LYS A 282 -57.80 -26.03 -8.28
CA LYS A 282 -58.98 -26.62 -7.62
C LYS A 282 -60.12 -25.62 -7.44
N ILE A 283 -59.82 -24.36 -7.10
CA ILE A 283 -60.82 -23.28 -7.01
C ILE A 283 -61.39 -22.95 -8.41
N GLN A 284 -60.55 -22.99 -9.44
CA GLN A 284 -60.96 -22.69 -10.82
C GLN A 284 -61.86 -23.78 -11.41
N LEU A 285 -61.58 -25.06 -11.12
CA LEU A 285 -62.47 -26.19 -11.42
C LEU A 285 -63.81 -26.07 -10.68
N TYR A 286 -63.77 -25.73 -9.39
CA TYR A 286 -64.99 -25.62 -8.56
C TYR A 286 -65.91 -24.46 -8.98
N CYS A 287 -65.36 -23.36 -9.53
CA CYS A 287 -66.16 -22.29 -10.13
C CYS A 287 -66.69 -22.69 -11.52
N SER A 288 -65.91 -23.42 -12.33
CA SER A 288 -66.36 -23.90 -13.65
C SER A 288 -67.49 -24.93 -13.57
N GLU A 289 -67.55 -25.75 -12.52
CA GLU A 289 -68.62 -26.74 -12.29
C GLU A 289 -69.89 -26.12 -11.69
N ARG A 290 -69.84 -24.88 -11.20
CA ARG A 290 -71.01 -24.16 -10.67
C ARG A 290 -71.81 -23.39 -11.72
N ASP A 291 -71.25 -23.18 -12.91
CA ASP A 291 -71.86 -22.41 -14.01
C ASP A 291 -72.62 -23.29 -15.03
N TYR A 292 -72.86 -24.58 -14.76
CA TYR A 292 -73.80 -25.38 -15.53
C TYR A 292 -75.22 -25.26 -14.94
N PRO A 293 -76.18 -24.57 -15.58
CA PRO A 293 -77.57 -24.59 -15.14
C PRO A 293 -78.15 -25.98 -15.42
N SER A 294 -78.65 -26.63 -14.37
CA SER A 294 -79.48 -27.83 -14.49
C SER A 294 -80.82 -27.46 -15.13
N HIS A 295 -80.91 -27.61 -16.45
CA HIS A 295 -82.20 -27.69 -17.12
C HIS A 295 -82.84 -29.04 -16.77
N TYR A 296 -83.52 -29.09 -15.62
CA TYR A 296 -84.56 -30.08 -15.36
C TYR A 296 -85.78 -29.71 -16.23
N HIS A 297 -85.97 -30.41 -17.34
CA HIS A 297 -87.24 -30.39 -18.06
C HIS A 297 -88.12 -31.54 -17.55
N PHE A 298 -89.11 -31.17 -16.74
CA PHE A 298 -90.39 -31.87 -16.61
C PHE A 298 -91.05 -32.01 -18.00
N TYR A 299 -91.62 -33.18 -18.32
CA TYR A 299 -93.06 -33.40 -18.55
C TYR A 299 -93.33 -34.76 -19.24
N HIS A 300 -94.32 -35.47 -18.67
CA HIS A 300 -95.21 -36.52 -19.20
C HIS A 300 -94.66 -37.74 -19.95
#